data_AF-A0A7V5UJT0-F1
#
_entry.id   AF-A0A7V5UJT0-F1
#
_cell.length_a   1.000
_cell.length_b   1.000
_cell.length_c   1.000
_cell.angle_alpha   90.00
_cell.angle_beta   90.00
_cell.angle_gamma   90.00
#
_symmetry.space_group_name_H-M   'P 1'
#
loop_
_entity.id
_entity.type
_entity.pdbx_description
1 polymer ?
#
loop_
_entity_poly.entity_id
_entity_poly.type
_entity_poly.pdbx_seq_one_letter_code
_entity_poly.pdbx_strand_id
1 'polypeptide(L)' 'EMPRVPHTSRPDLDNLVKSTKDALNGLAWRDDSQVVELSAGKCYASGNELPGVEIAIEIAHDCTLLRGEE' A
#
# COMPACT_ATOMS: atom_id res chain seq x y z
N GLU A 1 -19.25 -16.91 -9.18
CA GLU A 1 -18.36 -16.37 -8.12
C GLU A 1 -18.32 -14.86 -8.26
N MET A 2 -18.33 -14.11 -7.15
CA MET A 2 -18.25 -12.63 -7.21
C MET A 2 -16.79 -12.22 -7.29
N PRO A 3 -16.29 -11.66 -8.41
CA PRO A 3 -14.87 -11.30 -8.53
C PRO A 3 -14.51 -10.09 -7.65
N ARG A 4 -13.22 -9.90 -7.39
CA ARG A 4 -12.71 -8.64 -6.82
C ARG A 4 -13.07 -7.49 -7.76
N VAL A 5 -13.70 -6.46 -7.21
CA VAL A 5 -14.10 -5.26 -7.97
C VAL A 5 -13.54 -4.00 -7.28
N PRO A 6 -13.18 -2.94 -8.04
CA PRO A 6 -12.64 -1.71 -7.47
C PRO A 6 -13.56 -1.12 -6.39
N HIS A 7 -13.00 -0.80 -5.23
CA HIS A 7 -13.76 -0.23 -4.13
C HIS A 7 -13.84 1.30 -4.27
N THR A 8 -14.87 1.80 -4.95
CA THR A 8 -15.02 3.24 -5.26
C THR A 8 -15.68 4.06 -4.16
N SER A 9 -16.11 3.44 -3.07
CA SER A 9 -16.76 4.11 -1.92
C SER A 9 -15.73 4.55 -0.87
N ARG A 10 -16.16 5.36 0.11
CA ARG A 10 -15.38 5.67 1.31
C ARG A 10 -15.13 4.41 2.16
N PRO A 11 -14.01 4.31 2.89
CA PRO A 11 -12.91 5.28 2.98
C PRO A 11 -12.06 5.34 1.71
N ASP A 12 -11.47 6.50 1.45
CA ASP A 12 -10.59 6.74 0.29
C ASP A 12 -9.28 5.95 0.39
N LEU A 13 -8.63 5.66 -0.74
CA LEU A 13 -7.43 4.80 -0.77
C LEU A 13 -6.28 5.42 0.03
N ASP A 14 -6.08 6.73 -0.07
CA ASP A 14 -5.06 7.48 0.67
C ASP A 14 -5.25 7.38 2.19
N ASN A 15 -6.50 7.38 2.66
CA ASN A 15 -6.80 7.19 4.08
C ASN A 15 -6.45 5.78 4.57
N LEU A 16 -6.74 4.76 3.75
CA LEU A 16 -6.34 3.38 4.06
C LEU A 16 -4.82 3.24 4.09
N VAL A 17 -4.14 3.76 3.07
CA VAL A 17 -2.67 3.75 2.98
C VAL A 17 -2.06 4.46 4.19
N LYS A 18 -2.58 5.65 4.56
CA LYS A 18 -2.12 6.39 5.73
C LYS A 18 -2.28 5.57 7.01
N SER A 19 -3.46 5.00 7.24
CA SER A 19 -3.72 4.15 8.40
C SER A 19 -2.76 2.95 8.47
N THR A 20 -2.46 2.32 7.32
CA THR A 20 -1.51 1.22 7.26
C THR A 20 -0.07 1.68 7.53
N LYS A 21 0.35 2.81 6.94
CA LYS A 21 1.69 3.38 7.20
C LYS A 21 1.88 3.74 8.67
N ASP A 22 0.89 4.38 9.27
CA ASP A 22 0.93 4.78 10.69
C ASP A 22 1.03 3.55 11.61
N ALA A 23 0.32 2.47 11.30
CA ALA A 23 0.36 1.22 12.07
C ALA A 23 1.70 0.47 11.95
N LEU A 24 2.40 0.63 10.82
CA LEU A 24 3.70 0.00 10.57
C LEU A 24 4.89 0.87 10.99
N ASN A 25 4.66 2.14 11.32
CA ASN A 25 5.72 3.04 11.74
C ASN A 25 6.31 2.62 13.10
N GLY A 26 7.63 2.48 13.16
CA GLY A 26 8.34 1.89 14.29
C GLY A 26 8.30 0.36 14.37
N LEU A 27 7.52 -0.31 13.53
CA LEU A 27 7.43 -1.77 13.45
C LEU A 27 8.17 -2.33 12.24
N ALA A 28 7.80 -1.89 11.02
CA ALA A 28 8.43 -2.33 9.78
C ALA A 28 9.60 -1.43 9.34
N TRP A 29 9.54 -0.14 9.70
CA TRP A 29 10.59 0.86 9.48
C TRP A 29 10.69 1.77 10.70
N ARG A 30 11.78 2.53 10.83
CA ARG A 30 11.98 3.47 11.95
C ARG A 30 11.13 4.73 11.79
N ASP A 31 11.00 5.22 10.56
CA ASP A 31 10.30 6.46 10.25
C ASP A 31 9.60 6.38 8.89
N ASP A 32 8.46 7.05 8.72
CA ASP A 32 7.64 6.97 7.51
C ASP A 32 8.31 7.61 6.27
N SER A 33 9.33 8.44 6.49
CA SER A 33 10.23 8.97 5.45
C SER A 33 11.06 7.90 4.75
N GLN A 34 11.18 6.69 5.31
CA GLN A 34 11.89 5.57 4.69
C GLN A 34 11.09 4.91 3.55
N VAL A 35 9.79 5.17 3.43
CA VAL A 35 8.96 4.65 2.36
C VAL A 35 9.09 5.55 1.14
N VAL A 36 10.02 5.19 0.24
CA VAL A 36 10.37 5.99 -0.96
C VAL A 36 9.54 5.65 -2.19
N GLU A 37 8.89 4.48 -2.22
CA GLU A 37 7.98 4.04 -3.27
C GLU A 37 6.77 3.34 -2.64
N LEU A 38 5.59 3.53 -3.23
CA LEU A 38 4.35 2.91 -2.75
C LEU A 38 3.41 2.59 -3.91
N SER A 39 3.01 1.32 -4.01
CA SER A 39 1.91 0.86 -4.86
C SER A 39 0.78 0.37 -3.98
N ALA A 40 -0.45 0.86 -4.21
CA ALA A 40 -1.60 0.51 -3.40
C ALA A 40 -2.90 0.48 -4.21
N GLY A 41 -3.84 -0.35 -3.77
CA GLY A 41 -5.17 -0.45 -4.34
C GLY A 41 -6.19 -0.90 -3.29
N LYS A 42 -7.47 -0.65 -3.57
CA LYS A 42 -8.59 -1.14 -2.75
C LYS A 42 -9.63 -1.83 -3.62
N CYS A 43 -10.09 -2.98 -3.18
CA CYS A 43 -11.13 -3.77 -3.83
C CYS A 43 -12.08 -4.34 -2.79
N TYR A 44 -13.30 -4.67 -3.23
CA TYR A 44 -14.18 -5.53 -2.45
C TYR A 44 -13.66 -6.97 -2.51
N ALA A 45 -13.64 -7.64 -1.37
CA ALA A 45 -13.28 -9.05 -1.27
C ALA A 45 -14.22 -9.91 -2.13
N SER A 46 -13.67 -10.97 -2.73
CA SER A 46 -14.48 -11.96 -3.42
C SER A 46 -15.40 -12.70 -2.45
N GLY A 47 -16.46 -13.36 -2.94
CA GLY A 47 -17.42 -14.07 -2.10
C GLY A 47 -16.83 -15.24 -1.28
N ASN A 48 -15.60 -15.66 -1.60
CA ASN A 48 -14.85 -16.70 -0.90
C ASN A 48 -13.64 -16.15 -0.10
N GLU A 49 -13.47 -14.84 -0.04
CA GLU A 49 -12.35 -14.18 0.65
C GLU A 49 -12.84 -13.44 1.89
N LEU A 50 -12.00 -13.39 2.93
CA LEU A 50 -12.25 -12.53 4.08
C LEU A 50 -11.72 -11.11 3.81
N PRO A 51 -12.41 -10.05 4.28
CA PRO A 51 -11.87 -8.70 4.24
C PRO A 51 -10.53 -8.61 4.98
N GLY A 52 -9.57 -7.91 4.39
CA GLY A 52 -8.25 -7.76 4.99
C GLY A 52 -7.36 -6.80 4.21
N VAL A 53 -6.14 -6.65 4.71
CA VAL A 53 -5.07 -5.91 4.05
C VAL A 53 -3.94 -6.89 3.75
N GLU A 54 -3.42 -6.83 2.54
CA GLU A 54 -2.23 -7.57 2.11
C GLU A 54 -1.10 -6.57 1.94
N ILE A 55 0.06 -6.86 2.53
CA ILE A 55 1.19 -5.93 2.60
C ILE A 55 2.45 -6.68 2.20
N ALA A 56 3.13 -6.19 1.17
CA ALA A 56 4.47 -6.60 0.79
C ALA A 56 5.44 -5.45 1.06
N ILE A 57 6.58 -5.76 1.66
CA ILE A 57 7.62 -4.78 2.00
C ILE A 57 8.93 -5.27 1.42
N GLU A 58 9.58 -4.41 0.66
CA GLU A 58 10.86 -4.67 0.03
C GLU A 58 11.86 -3.58 0.43
N ILE A 59 13.13 -3.94 0.58
CA ILE A 59 14.18 -2.96 0.80
C ILE A 59 14.38 -2.20 -0.51
N ALA A 60 14.40 -0.87 -0.45
CA ALA A 60 14.76 -0.06 -1.60
C ALA A 60 16.22 -0.34 -1.98
N HIS A 61 16.44 -0.94 -3.14
CA HIS A 61 17.76 -1.08 -3.73
C HIS A 61 18.11 0.22 -4.47
N ASP A 62 19.41 0.47 -4.68
CA ASP A 62 20.01 1.66 -5.29
C ASP A 62 19.01 2.55 -6.07
N CYS A 63 18.58 3.66 -5.45
CA CYS A 63 17.67 4.64 -6.06
C CYS A 63 18.41 5.50 -7.10
N THR A 64 19.03 4.86 -8.09
CA THR A 64 19.70 5.58 -9.19
C THR A 64 18.69 6.15 -10.20
N LEU A 65 17.42 5.75 -10.12
CA LEU A 65 16.33 6.16 -11.02
C LEU A 65 15.71 7.55 -10.73
N LEU A 66 16.18 8.27 -9.70
CA LEU A 66 15.76 9.67 -9.46
C LEU A 66 16.62 10.70 -10.22
N ARG A 67 17.64 10.25 -10.95
CA ARG A 67 18.30 11.09 -11.95
C ARG A 67 17.63 10.79 -13.28
N GLY A 68 16.63 11.59 -13.63
CA GLY A 68 16.20 11.68 -15.02
C GLY A 68 17.42 11.93 -15.88
N GLU A 69 17.66 11.04 -16.85
CA GLU A 69 18.42 11.39 -18.02
C GLU A 69 17.56 12.40 -18.81
N GLU A 70 18.07 13.63 -18.90
CA GLU A 70 17.70 14.78 -19.75
C GLU A 70 16.24 14.93 -20.25
#